data_AF-A0A828UAV3-F1
#
_entry.id   AF-A0A828UAV3-F1
#
_cell.length_a   1.000
_cell.length_b   1.000
_cell.length_c   1.000
_cell.angle_alpha   90.00
_cell.angle_beta   90.00
_cell.angle_gamma   90.00
#
_symmetry.space_group_name_H-M   'P 1'
#
loop_
_entity.id
_entity.type
_entity.pdbx_description
1 polymer ?
#
loop_
_entity_poly.entity_id
_entity_poly.type
_entity_poly.pdbx_seq_one_letter_code
_entity_poly.pdbx_strand_id
1 'polypeptide(L)'
;MKIFLENLYHSDCYFLPIRDNQQDLVGVELITHFSSEDGTVRIPTSRVIAQLTEEQHWQLFSEQLELLKSCQHFFIQHKLFAWLNLTPHVATLLLDRDNFAGELLKYPFIELLINENYPHFNEGKDNRDLLSLSQMYPLVLGNLGAGNSTMKAVFDGLFTRVMLDKSFIQQQITHRSFEPFIRAIQAQISPCCNCIIAGGH
;
A
#
# COMPACT_ATOMS: atom_id res chain seq x y z
N MET A 1 7.14 -23.40 16.02
CA MET A 1 6.03 -22.82 16.79
C MET A 1 5.84 -21.41 16.26
N LYS A 2 4.87 -21.17 15.37
CA LYS A 2 4.63 -19.84 14.77
C LYS A 2 3.75 -19.06 15.75
N ILE A 3 4.38 -18.32 16.67
CA ILE A 3 3.66 -17.40 17.56
C ILE A 3 3.50 -16.10 16.77
N PHE A 4 2.32 -15.86 16.24
CA PHE A 4 1.97 -14.63 15.53
C PHE A 4 1.52 -13.53 16.51
N LEU A 5 1.22 -12.35 15.98
CA LEU A 5 0.72 -11.19 16.74
C LEU A 5 -0.58 -11.50 17.53
N GLU A 6 -1.22 -12.63 17.22
CA GLU A 6 -2.43 -13.20 17.82
C GLU A 6 -2.42 -13.25 19.36
N ASN A 7 -1.25 -13.33 20.00
CA ASN A 7 -1.13 -13.33 21.47
C ASN A 7 -1.38 -11.94 22.11
N LEU A 8 -1.40 -10.87 21.32
CA LEU A 8 -1.60 -9.50 21.79
C LEU A 8 -2.81 -8.83 21.13
N TYR A 9 -3.08 -9.16 19.87
CA TYR A 9 -4.18 -8.63 19.09
C TYR A 9 -4.74 -9.71 18.17
N HIS A 10 -6.07 -9.77 18.03
CA HIS A 10 -6.67 -10.59 16.98
C HIS A 10 -6.68 -9.81 15.66
N SER A 11 -6.12 -10.40 14.61
CA SER A 11 -5.95 -9.79 13.29
C SER A 11 -7.00 -10.31 12.30
N ASP A 12 -8.09 -9.58 12.11
CA ASP A 12 -9.06 -9.90 11.07
C ASP A 12 -8.66 -9.25 9.74
N CYS A 13 -8.30 -10.07 8.76
CA CYS A 13 -7.91 -9.61 7.43
C CYS A 13 -9.11 -9.50 6.48
N TYR A 14 -9.18 -8.37 5.76
CA TYR A 14 -10.20 -8.12 4.74
C TYR A 14 -9.55 -7.66 3.44
N PHE A 15 -10.21 -7.95 2.32
CA PHE A 15 -9.83 -7.46 1.01
C PHE A 15 -10.76 -6.33 0.58
N LEU A 16 -10.20 -5.14 0.38
CA LEU A 16 -10.92 -4.04 -0.26
C LEU A 16 -10.80 -4.20 -1.78
N PRO A 17 -11.91 -4.32 -2.51
CA PRO A 17 -11.87 -4.50 -3.96
C PRO A 17 -11.44 -3.23 -4.68
N ILE A 18 -10.53 -3.37 -5.64
CA ILE A 18 -10.12 -2.32 -6.57
C ILE A 18 -10.67 -2.69 -7.93
N ARG A 19 -11.50 -1.80 -8.48
CA ARG A 19 -12.20 -2.01 -9.75
C ARG A 19 -11.78 -0.97 -10.78
N ASP A 20 -11.79 -1.36 -12.04
CA ASP A 20 -11.58 -0.42 -13.14
C ASP A 20 -12.85 0.37 -13.48
N ASN A 21 -12.78 1.20 -14.53
CA ASN A 21 -13.90 2.02 -14.98
C ASN A 21 -15.11 1.19 -15.49
N GLN A 22 -14.91 -0.09 -15.82
CA GLN A 22 -15.95 -1.02 -16.25
C GLN A 22 -16.53 -1.82 -15.07
N GLN A 23 -16.08 -1.55 -13.84
CA GLN A 23 -16.41 -2.27 -12.61
C GLN A 23 -15.83 -3.69 -12.52
N ASP A 24 -14.91 -4.05 -13.42
CA ASP A 24 -14.19 -5.31 -13.35
C ASP A 24 -13.17 -5.27 -12.22
N LEU A 25 -13.07 -6.36 -11.47
CA LEU A 25 -12.09 -6.48 -10.39
C LEU A 25 -10.69 -6.55 -11.02
N VAL A 26 -9.81 -5.64 -10.64
CA VAL A 26 -8.42 -5.58 -11.13
C VAL A 26 -7.40 -5.83 -10.02
N GLY A 27 -7.79 -5.64 -8.77
CA GLY A 27 -6.95 -5.94 -7.64
C GLY A 27 -7.68 -5.82 -6.31
N VAL A 28 -6.94 -6.00 -5.22
CA VAL A 28 -7.44 -5.82 -3.86
C VAL A 28 -6.39 -5.14 -2.99
N GLU A 29 -6.84 -4.38 -1.99
CA GLU A 29 -6.00 -3.95 -0.88
C GLU A 29 -6.25 -4.86 0.33
N LEU A 30 -5.17 -5.42 0.88
CA LEU A 30 -5.25 -6.19 2.12
C LEU A 30 -5.21 -5.24 3.32
N ILE A 31 -6.31 -5.19 4.06
CA ILE A 31 -6.45 -4.42 5.29
C ILE A 31 -6.60 -5.36 6.49
N THR A 32 -6.15 -4.91 7.65
CA THR A 32 -6.32 -5.65 8.91
C THR A 32 -7.09 -4.81 9.91
N HIS A 33 -8.13 -5.41 10.47
CA HIS A 33 -8.84 -4.89 11.63
C HIS A 33 -8.35 -5.63 12.86
N PHE A 34 -7.88 -4.85 13.82
CA PHE A 34 -7.41 -5.40 15.08
C PHE A 34 -8.55 -5.34 16.09
N SER A 35 -8.73 -6.42 16.84
CA SER A 35 -9.50 -6.41 18.07
C SER A 35 -8.63 -6.75 19.27
N SER A 36 -9.11 -6.41 20.46
CA SER A 36 -8.55 -6.91 21.71
C SER A 36 -8.53 -8.45 21.73
N GLU A 37 -7.69 -9.03 22.58
CA GLU A 37 -7.54 -10.49 22.73
C GLU A 37 -8.87 -11.20 23.03
N ASP A 38 -9.78 -10.53 23.74
CA ASP A 38 -11.14 -11.01 24.04
C ASP A 38 -12.15 -10.78 22.90
N GLY A 39 -11.73 -10.15 21.80
CA GLY A 39 -12.56 -9.86 20.62
C GLY A 39 -13.63 -8.78 20.82
N THR A 40 -13.70 -8.15 21.99
CA THR A 40 -14.83 -7.27 22.35
C THR A 40 -14.68 -5.84 21.82
N VAL A 41 -13.45 -5.35 21.65
CA VAL A 41 -13.19 -3.96 21.25
C VAL A 41 -12.36 -3.92 19.98
N ARG A 42 -12.89 -3.24 18.96
CA ARG A 42 -12.13 -2.92 17.75
C ARG A 42 -11.13 -1.80 18.02
N ILE A 43 -9.87 -2.06 17.71
CA ILE A 43 -8.76 -1.13 17.94
C ILE A 43 -8.38 -0.48 16.60
N PRO A 44 -8.25 0.86 16.54
CA PRO A 44 -7.79 1.53 15.33
C PRO A 44 -6.42 1.01 14.90
N THR A 45 -6.28 0.60 13.63
CA THR A 45 -5.03 0.08 13.05
C THR A 45 -3.86 1.02 13.28
N SER A 46 -4.05 2.34 13.11
CA SER A 46 -3.01 3.34 13.36
C SER A 46 -2.44 3.31 14.79
N ARG A 47 -3.26 2.96 15.79
CA ARG A 47 -2.80 2.83 17.19
C ARG A 47 -2.00 1.56 17.41
N VAL A 48 -2.42 0.44 16.81
CA VAL A 48 -1.70 -0.83 16.91
C VAL A 48 -0.33 -0.69 16.26
N ILE A 49 -0.30 -0.23 15.00
CA ILE A 49 0.94 -0.03 14.22
C ILE A 49 1.93 0.89 14.95
N ALA A 50 1.48 1.91 15.68
CA ALA A 50 2.35 2.80 16.44
C ALA A 50 2.97 2.17 17.71
N GLN A 51 2.44 1.05 18.19
CA GLN A 51 2.92 0.34 19.39
C GLN A 51 3.78 -0.88 19.06
N LEU A 52 3.82 -1.29 17.79
CA LEU A 52 4.57 -2.48 17.38
C LEU A 52 6.06 -2.24 17.45
N THR A 53 6.80 -3.26 17.89
CA THR A 53 8.25 -3.34 17.72
C THR A 53 8.61 -3.65 16.27
N GLU A 54 9.88 -3.49 15.90
CA GLU A 54 10.38 -3.83 14.55
C GLU A 54 10.08 -5.30 14.18
N GLU A 55 10.30 -6.22 15.13
CA GLU A 55 10.00 -7.65 14.95
C GLU A 55 8.50 -7.89 14.75
N GLN A 56 7.66 -7.16 15.46
CA GLN A 56 6.20 -7.27 15.35
C GLN A 56 5.68 -6.71 14.02
N HIS A 57 6.26 -5.61 13.52
CA HIS A 57 5.98 -5.14 12.16
C HIS A 57 6.29 -6.21 11.12
N TRP A 58 7.43 -6.89 11.27
CA TRP A 58 7.81 -7.98 10.38
C TRP A 58 6.86 -9.18 10.48
N GLN A 59 6.45 -9.55 11.69
CA GLN A 59 5.50 -10.64 11.92
C GLN A 59 4.16 -10.37 11.24
N LEU A 60 3.59 -9.17 11.43
CA LEU A 60 2.35 -8.77 10.79
C LEU A 60 2.46 -8.80 9.26
N PHE A 61 3.54 -8.25 8.72
CA PHE A 61 3.79 -8.28 7.27
C PHE A 61 3.92 -9.71 6.74
N SER A 62 4.61 -10.58 7.47
CA SER A 62 4.78 -11.99 7.11
C SER A 62 3.46 -12.76 7.15
N GLU A 63 2.60 -12.49 8.13
CA GLU A 63 1.26 -13.09 8.25
C GLU A 63 0.39 -12.71 7.04
N GLN A 64 0.36 -11.43 6.71
CA GLN A 64 -0.35 -10.90 5.54
C GLN A 64 0.21 -11.47 4.22
N LEU A 65 1.54 -11.61 4.10
CA LEU A 65 2.19 -12.22 2.94
C LEU A 65 1.82 -13.70 2.81
N GLU A 66 1.81 -14.47 3.89
CA GLU A 66 1.40 -15.88 3.88
C GLU A 66 -0.07 -16.04 3.45
N LEU A 67 -0.96 -15.13 3.89
CA LEU A 67 -2.35 -15.10 3.44
C LEU A 67 -2.43 -14.88 1.92
N LEU A 68 -1.72 -13.89 1.38
CA LEU A 68 -1.69 -13.65 -0.07
C LEU A 68 -1.11 -14.84 -0.86
N LYS A 69 -0.07 -15.48 -0.32
CA LYS A 69 0.52 -16.69 -0.90
C LYS A 69 -0.47 -17.85 -0.95
N SER A 70 -1.28 -18.04 0.09
CA SER A 70 -2.33 -19.07 0.11
C SER A 70 -3.36 -18.87 -1.01
N CYS A 71 -3.59 -17.62 -1.39
CA CYS A 71 -4.51 -17.21 -2.44
C CYS A 71 -3.85 -17.03 -3.82
N GLN A 72 -2.56 -17.33 -4.00
CA GLN A 72 -1.79 -16.99 -5.20
C GLN A 72 -2.42 -17.48 -6.51
N HIS A 73 -3.05 -18.66 -6.50
CA HIS A 73 -3.62 -19.25 -7.70
C HIS A 73 -4.77 -18.39 -8.23
N PHE A 74 -5.59 -17.84 -7.33
CA PHE A 74 -6.68 -16.93 -7.67
C PHE A 74 -6.14 -15.63 -8.29
N PHE A 75 -5.12 -15.01 -7.68
CA PHE A 75 -4.52 -13.78 -8.19
C PHE A 75 -3.92 -13.96 -9.59
N ILE A 76 -3.16 -15.04 -9.80
CA ILE A 76 -2.52 -15.33 -11.08
C ILE A 76 -3.55 -15.65 -12.16
N GLN A 77 -4.55 -16.49 -11.86
CA GLN A 77 -5.58 -16.89 -12.81
C GLN A 77 -6.40 -15.70 -13.31
N HIS A 78 -6.79 -14.82 -12.39
CA HIS A 78 -7.62 -13.65 -12.70
C HIS A 78 -6.81 -12.39 -13.04
N LYS A 79 -5.48 -12.48 -13.07
CA LYS A 79 -4.56 -11.36 -13.35
C LYS A 79 -4.79 -10.16 -12.42
N LEU A 80 -5.05 -10.45 -11.15
CA LEU A 80 -5.32 -9.45 -10.12
C LEU A 80 -4.03 -9.08 -9.39
N PHE A 81 -3.88 -7.80 -9.01
CA PHE A 81 -2.85 -7.38 -8.07
C PHE A 81 -3.36 -7.33 -6.63
N ALA A 82 -2.45 -7.44 -5.66
CA ALA A 82 -2.74 -7.35 -4.24
C ALA A 82 -1.83 -6.31 -3.60
N TRP A 83 -2.41 -5.33 -2.93
CA TRP A 83 -1.65 -4.33 -2.19
C TRP A 83 -1.38 -4.79 -0.76
N LEU A 84 -0.12 -4.71 -0.38
CA LEU A 84 0.37 -5.05 0.95
C LEU A 84 1.04 -3.84 1.59
N ASN A 85 0.53 -3.43 2.75
CA ASN A 85 1.07 -2.25 3.46
C ASN A 85 2.53 -2.45 3.85
N LEU A 86 3.38 -1.48 3.48
CA LEU A 86 4.79 -1.46 3.77
C LEU A 86 5.09 -0.41 4.84
N THR A 87 5.64 -0.85 5.98
CA THR A 87 6.15 0.05 7.01
C THR A 87 7.65 0.31 6.81
N PRO A 88 8.19 1.43 7.32
CA PRO A 88 9.62 1.73 7.22
C PRO A 88 10.50 0.63 7.85
N HIS A 89 10.07 0.06 8.98
CA HIS A 89 10.78 -1.04 9.63
C HIS A 89 10.88 -2.28 8.73
N VAL A 90 9.80 -2.63 8.03
CA VAL A 90 9.79 -3.75 7.08
C VAL A 90 10.63 -3.42 5.85
N ALA A 91 10.58 -2.19 5.35
CA ALA A 91 11.41 -1.73 4.24
C ALA A 91 12.89 -1.95 4.52
N THR A 92 13.39 -1.50 5.67
CA THR A 92 14.79 -1.69 6.07
C THR A 92 15.15 -3.18 6.11
N LEU A 93 14.28 -4.03 6.68
CA LEU A 93 14.51 -5.49 6.71
C LEU A 93 14.53 -6.13 5.32
N LEU A 94 13.69 -5.65 4.38
CA LEU A 94 13.68 -6.14 2.99
C LEU A 94 14.94 -5.73 2.22
N LEU A 95 15.51 -4.56 2.53
CA LEU A 95 16.74 -4.06 1.90
C LEU A 95 18.01 -4.71 2.48
N ASP A 96 18.02 -5.01 3.78
CA ASP A 96 19.20 -5.53 4.48
C ASP A 96 19.35 -7.06 4.36
N ARG A 97 18.28 -7.80 4.09
CA ARG A 97 18.29 -9.28 4.12
C ARG A 97 17.88 -9.90 2.79
N ASP A 98 18.88 -10.41 2.06
CA ASP A 98 18.71 -11.07 0.75
C ASP A 98 17.64 -12.18 0.71
N ASN A 99 17.50 -12.95 1.80
CA ASN A 99 16.57 -14.08 1.84
C ASN A 99 15.11 -13.67 1.73
N PHE A 100 14.75 -12.49 2.26
CA PHE A 100 13.35 -12.02 2.26
C PHE A 100 12.99 -11.36 0.94
N ALA A 101 13.95 -10.66 0.35
CA ALA A 101 13.74 -10.06 -0.95
C ALA A 101 13.44 -11.10 -2.03
N GLY A 102 14.21 -12.18 -2.04
CA GLY A 102 14.00 -13.29 -2.97
C GLY A 102 12.67 -14.03 -2.79
N GLU A 103 12.02 -13.93 -1.63
CA GLU A 103 10.71 -14.53 -1.41
C GLU A 103 9.58 -13.67 -2.01
N LEU A 104 9.59 -12.37 -1.76
CA LEU A 104 8.56 -11.46 -2.28
C LEU A 104 8.61 -11.37 -3.81
N LEU A 105 9.80 -11.41 -4.40
CA LEU A 105 10.01 -11.41 -5.86
C LEU A 105 9.34 -12.61 -6.58
N LYS A 106 9.03 -13.71 -5.88
CA LYS A 106 8.32 -14.87 -6.46
C LYS A 106 6.84 -14.58 -6.72
N TYR A 107 6.29 -13.52 -6.14
CA TYR A 107 4.87 -13.19 -6.18
C TYR A 107 4.67 -11.80 -6.81
N PRO A 108 4.84 -11.66 -8.15
CA PRO A 108 4.80 -10.36 -8.83
C PRO A 108 3.41 -9.70 -8.82
N PHE A 109 2.36 -10.41 -8.39
CA PHE A 109 1.04 -9.83 -8.17
C PHE A 109 0.96 -9.01 -6.89
N ILE A 110 1.93 -9.14 -5.97
CA ILE A 110 1.99 -8.38 -4.73
C ILE A 110 2.71 -7.06 -5.00
N GLU A 111 2.03 -5.96 -4.68
CA GLU A 111 2.56 -4.60 -4.80
C GLU A 111 2.65 -3.97 -3.40
N LEU A 112 3.73 -3.25 -3.13
CA LEU A 112 4.01 -2.67 -1.83
C LEU A 112 3.35 -1.29 -1.71
N LEU A 113 2.44 -1.15 -0.76
CA LEU A 113 1.64 0.04 -0.53
C LEU A 113 2.27 0.92 0.56
N ILE A 114 2.55 2.18 0.22
CA ILE A 114 2.95 3.21 1.17
C ILE A 114 2.00 4.41 1.10
N ASN A 115 2.14 5.33 2.03
CA ASN A 115 1.38 6.58 2.07
C ASN A 115 2.31 7.81 2.15
N GLU A 116 1.74 9.00 1.97
CA GLU A 116 2.49 10.28 2.02
C GLU A 116 3.22 10.55 3.34
N ASN A 117 2.89 9.83 4.44
CA ASN A 117 3.58 9.96 5.73
C ASN A 117 4.85 9.09 5.81
N TYR A 118 5.23 8.40 4.74
CA TYR A 118 6.46 7.63 4.72
C TYR A 118 7.67 8.52 5.04
N PRO A 119 8.62 8.08 5.88
CA PRO A 119 9.77 8.90 6.27
C PRO A 119 10.54 9.41 5.06
N HIS A 120 10.88 10.70 5.08
CA HIS A 120 11.66 11.33 4.01
C HIS A 120 11.04 11.19 2.61
N PHE A 121 9.71 11.03 2.50
CA PHE A 121 9.02 10.88 1.21
C PHE A 121 9.28 12.04 0.24
N ASN A 122 9.39 13.26 0.78
CA ASN A 122 9.67 14.48 -0.01
C ASN A 122 11.05 14.49 -0.69
N GLU A 123 11.95 13.59 -0.31
CA GLU A 123 13.25 13.46 -0.98
C GLU A 123 13.10 12.73 -2.33
N GLY A 124 11.98 12.05 -2.60
CA GLY A 124 11.76 11.34 -3.87
C GLY A 124 12.89 10.35 -4.15
N LYS A 125 13.50 10.39 -5.34
CA LYS A 125 14.61 9.49 -5.70
C LYS A 125 15.87 9.66 -4.85
N ASP A 126 15.98 10.78 -4.12
CA ASP A 126 17.11 11.04 -3.23
C ASP A 126 16.99 10.22 -1.92
N ASN A 127 15.78 9.73 -1.61
CA ASN A 127 15.56 8.70 -0.61
C ASN A 127 16.03 7.35 -1.15
N ARG A 128 17.21 6.91 -0.70
CA ARG A 128 17.87 5.70 -1.21
C ARG A 128 17.06 4.43 -0.97
N ASP A 129 16.38 4.34 0.17
CA ASP A 129 15.59 3.16 0.53
C ASP A 129 14.39 3.04 -0.41
N LEU A 130 13.66 4.15 -0.59
CA LEU A 130 12.51 4.19 -1.50
C LEU A 130 12.92 3.93 -2.95
N LEU A 131 14.04 4.52 -3.40
CA LEU A 131 14.58 4.24 -4.74
C LEU A 131 14.94 2.76 -4.92
N SER A 132 15.64 2.17 -3.95
CA SER A 132 16.04 0.75 -4.00
C SER A 132 14.82 -0.17 -4.02
N LEU A 133 13.81 0.12 -3.20
CA LEU A 133 12.53 -0.59 -3.21
C LEU A 133 11.82 -0.46 -4.55
N SER A 134 11.77 0.73 -5.15
CA SER A 134 11.12 0.97 -6.46
C SER A 134 11.76 0.19 -7.61
N GLN A 135 13.07 -0.08 -7.50
CA GLN A 135 13.82 -0.86 -8.50
C GLN A 135 13.57 -2.36 -8.37
N MET A 136 13.19 -2.83 -7.17
CA MET A 136 13.00 -4.25 -6.88
C MET A 136 11.53 -4.67 -6.89
N TYR A 137 10.62 -3.79 -6.45
CA TYR A 137 9.21 -4.12 -6.24
C TYR A 137 8.29 -3.09 -6.88
N PRO A 138 7.08 -3.51 -7.33
CA PRO A 138 6.03 -2.57 -7.67
C PRO A 138 5.62 -1.78 -6.42
N LEU A 139 5.95 -0.48 -6.39
CA LEU A 139 5.53 0.43 -5.33
C LEU A 139 4.22 1.15 -5.70
N VAL A 140 3.38 1.35 -4.69
CA VAL A 140 2.10 2.02 -4.79
C VAL A 140 2.01 3.13 -3.74
N LEU A 141 1.57 4.31 -4.16
CA LEU A 141 1.20 5.40 -3.26
C LEU A 141 -0.30 5.40 -3.03
N GLY A 142 -0.76 5.15 -1.81
CA GLY A 142 -2.17 4.93 -1.48
C GLY A 142 -3.03 6.18 -1.26
N ASN A 143 -2.44 7.37 -1.10
CA ASN A 143 -3.18 8.56 -0.65
C ASN A 143 -2.62 9.87 -1.20
N LEU A 144 -2.33 9.90 -2.51
CA LEU A 144 -1.88 11.12 -3.17
C LEU A 144 -2.92 12.25 -3.01
N GLY A 145 -2.46 13.41 -2.58
CA GLY A 145 -3.31 14.59 -2.35
C GLY A 145 -3.87 14.67 -0.93
N ALA A 146 -3.43 13.80 -0.02
CA ALA A 146 -3.74 13.91 1.41
C ALA A 146 -3.11 15.17 2.06
N GLY A 147 -2.15 15.80 1.38
CA GLY A 147 -1.55 17.07 1.79
C GLY A 147 -0.39 16.94 2.76
N ASN A 148 0.15 15.73 2.91
CA ASN A 148 1.27 15.45 3.82
C ASN A 148 2.62 15.46 3.09
N SER A 149 2.62 15.53 1.77
CA SER A 149 3.84 15.51 0.97
C SER A 149 3.75 16.29 -0.35
N THR A 150 4.91 16.46 -0.99
CA THR A 150 5.07 16.99 -2.34
C THR A 150 4.95 15.87 -3.38
N MET A 151 4.64 16.21 -4.63
CA MET A 151 4.57 15.24 -5.73
C MET A 151 5.94 14.80 -6.27
N LYS A 152 7.06 15.18 -5.63
CA LYS A 152 8.41 14.91 -6.13
C LYS A 152 8.64 13.41 -6.37
N ALA A 153 8.29 12.57 -5.39
CA ALA A 153 8.44 11.12 -5.49
C ALA A 153 7.64 10.50 -6.64
N VAL A 154 6.48 11.08 -6.97
CA VAL A 154 5.65 10.67 -8.12
C VAL A 154 6.32 11.08 -9.43
N PHE A 155 6.77 12.33 -9.54
CA PHE A 155 7.46 12.82 -10.74
C PHE A 155 8.83 12.17 -10.98
N ASP A 156 9.49 11.73 -9.91
CA ASP A 156 10.73 10.95 -9.98
C ASP A 156 10.49 9.50 -10.49
N GLY A 157 9.23 9.08 -10.69
CA GLY A 157 8.88 7.80 -11.32
C GLY A 157 8.99 6.58 -10.42
N LEU A 158 8.87 6.77 -9.09
CA LEU A 158 9.07 5.70 -8.12
C LEU A 158 7.89 4.72 -7.98
N PHE A 159 6.71 5.07 -8.52
CA PHE A 159 5.47 4.33 -8.28
C PHE A 159 4.92 3.71 -9.55
N THR A 160 4.58 2.43 -9.46
CA THR A 160 3.82 1.71 -10.50
C THR A 160 2.37 2.20 -10.55
N ARG A 161 1.78 2.50 -9.38
CA ARG A 161 0.43 3.02 -9.26
C ARG A 161 0.33 4.11 -8.21
N VAL A 162 -0.60 5.02 -8.41
CA VAL A 162 -0.93 6.05 -7.45
C VAL A 162 -2.44 6.10 -7.25
N MET A 163 -2.89 6.02 -5.99
CA MET A 163 -4.27 6.23 -5.60
C MET A 163 -4.45 7.64 -5.03
N LEU A 164 -5.41 8.39 -5.57
CA LEU A 164 -5.82 9.69 -5.06
C LEU A 164 -6.59 9.52 -3.74
N ASP A 165 -6.25 10.33 -2.75
CA ASP A 165 -6.89 10.29 -1.44
C ASP A 165 -8.39 10.55 -1.54
N LYS A 166 -9.18 9.82 -0.75
CA LYS A 166 -10.64 9.93 -0.74
C LYS A 166 -11.11 11.34 -0.36
N SER A 167 -10.42 12.00 0.57
CA SER A 167 -10.79 13.33 1.07
C SER A 167 -10.52 14.37 -0.01
N PHE A 168 -9.42 14.19 -0.74
CA PHE A 168 -9.10 15.00 -1.91
C PHE A 168 -10.17 14.87 -3.00
N ILE A 169 -10.57 13.63 -3.36
CA ILE A 169 -11.63 13.40 -4.34
C ILE A 169 -12.96 14.01 -3.87
N GLN A 170 -13.37 13.76 -2.63
CA GLN A 170 -14.63 14.28 -2.06
C GLN A 170 -14.66 15.81 -1.99
N GLN A 171 -13.56 16.45 -1.65
CA GLN A 171 -13.47 17.91 -1.66
C GLN A 171 -13.62 18.43 -3.09
N GLN A 172 -12.87 17.87 -4.04
CA GLN A 172 -12.79 18.41 -5.38
C GLN A 172 -14.04 18.11 -6.21
N ILE A 173 -14.71 16.96 -6.03
CA ILE A 173 -15.91 16.57 -6.81
C ILE A 173 -17.09 17.53 -6.64
N THR A 174 -17.14 18.26 -5.52
CA THR A 174 -18.15 19.29 -5.26
C THR A 174 -17.95 20.56 -6.10
N HIS A 175 -16.75 20.77 -6.65
CA HIS A 175 -16.41 21.93 -7.46
C HIS A 175 -16.58 21.63 -8.96
N ARG A 176 -17.15 22.58 -9.72
CA ARG A 176 -17.27 22.47 -11.19
C ARG A 176 -15.91 22.35 -11.91
N SER A 177 -14.83 22.72 -11.24
CA SER A 177 -13.45 22.59 -11.71
C SER A 177 -12.85 21.19 -11.50
N PHE A 178 -13.60 20.24 -10.93
CA PHE A 178 -13.12 18.88 -10.65
C PHE A 178 -12.56 18.18 -11.88
N GLU A 179 -13.36 17.99 -12.92
CA GLU A 179 -12.92 17.21 -14.07
C GLU A 179 -11.73 17.85 -14.79
N PRO A 180 -11.68 19.17 -15.06
CA PRO A 180 -10.48 19.81 -15.60
C PRO A 180 -9.25 19.60 -14.72
N PHE A 181 -9.41 19.65 -13.39
CA PHE A 181 -8.32 19.50 -12.44
C PHE A 181 -7.78 18.05 -12.39
N ILE A 182 -8.67 17.06 -12.30
CA ILE A 182 -8.27 15.64 -12.37
C ILE A 182 -7.64 15.30 -13.72
N ARG A 183 -8.17 15.83 -14.83
CA ARG A 183 -7.55 15.67 -16.15
C ARG A 183 -6.15 16.28 -16.21
N ALA A 184 -5.94 17.44 -15.59
CA ALA A 184 -4.62 18.06 -15.51
C ALA A 184 -3.64 17.24 -14.68
N ILE A 185 -4.06 16.75 -13.51
CA ILE A 185 -3.25 15.86 -12.66
C ILE A 185 -2.91 14.57 -13.42
N GLN A 186 -3.91 13.94 -14.04
CA GLN A 186 -3.70 12.76 -14.85
C GLN A 186 -2.69 13.01 -15.96
N ALA A 187 -2.85 14.11 -16.72
CA ALA A 187 -1.92 14.45 -17.79
C ALA A 187 -0.49 14.72 -17.30
N GLN A 188 -0.32 15.29 -16.11
CA GLN A 188 1.00 15.52 -15.51
C GLN A 188 1.64 14.25 -14.95
N ILE A 189 0.85 13.33 -14.40
CA ILE A 189 1.35 12.12 -13.73
C ILE A 189 1.49 10.95 -14.71
N SER A 190 0.68 10.86 -15.76
CA SER A 190 0.72 9.76 -16.74
C SER A 190 2.11 9.47 -17.36
N PRO A 191 3.00 10.47 -17.60
CA PRO A 191 4.36 10.19 -18.06
C PRO A 191 5.25 9.50 -17.02
N CYS A 192 4.93 9.68 -15.73
CA CYS A 192 5.74 9.23 -14.60
C CYS A 192 5.14 8.01 -13.87
N CYS A 193 3.84 7.77 -14.04
CA CYS A 193 3.12 6.66 -13.42
C CYS A 193 2.03 6.14 -14.37
N ASN A 194 2.03 4.83 -14.59
CA ASN A 194 1.16 4.19 -15.58
C ASN A 194 -0.29 4.05 -15.14
N CYS A 195 -0.57 4.12 -13.83
CA CYS A 195 -1.89 3.81 -13.28
C CYS A 195 -2.28 4.79 -12.18
N ILE A 196 -3.38 5.50 -12.41
CA ILE A 196 -3.98 6.40 -11.41
C ILE A 196 -5.33 5.80 -11.02
N ILE A 197 -5.54 5.64 -9.72
CA ILE A 197 -6.76 5.11 -9.13
C ILE A 197 -7.40 6.25 -8.33
N ALA A 198 -8.71 6.41 -8.43
CA ALA A 198 -9.44 7.36 -7.59
C ALA A 198 -9.98 6.63 -6.36
N GLY A 199 -9.57 7.03 -5.16
CA GLY A 199 -10.17 6.54 -3.93
C GLY A 199 -11.62 7.03 -3.82
N GLY A 200 -12.57 6.12 -3.72
CA GLY A 200 -13.99 6.48 -3.67
C GLY A 200 -14.87 5.34 -3.20
N HIS A 201 -15.39 5.52 -1.97
CA HIS A 201 -16.42 4.74 -1.26
C HIS A 201 -16.19 3.24 -1.05
#